data_AF-A0A4Q3WCH4-F1
#
_entry.id   AF-A0A4Q3WCH4-F1
#
_cell.length_a   1.000
_cell.length_b   1.000
_cell.length_c   1.000
_cell.angle_alpha   90.00
_cell.angle_beta   90.00
_cell.angle_gamma   90.00
#
_symmetry.space_group_name_H-M   'P 1'
#
loop_
_entity.id
_entity.type
_entity.pdbx_description
1 polymer ?
#
loop_
_entity_poly.entity_id
_entity_poly.type
_entity_poly.pdbx_seq_one_letter_code
_entity_poly.pdbx_strand_id
1 'polypeptide(L)'
;QVAIMKPDPTARALNAIVRDLMNTRDGATYFAGRVWGVHTHYDLGGDHPLVGHSVPNFELEDGTKIGELMHDGQGMLLDFDRNASLKSLASEYGEMKYVSGAAKEELGLSAALIRPDGFIAWACDSKPDEQSIGQAATQWFGRSGPVPM
;
A
#
# COMPACT_ATOMS: atom_id res chain seq x y z
N GLN A 1 29.11 17.52 -12.22
CA GLN A 1 30.44 17.04 -11.79
C GLN A 1 30.22 15.84 -10.88
N VAL A 2 30.90 14.72 -11.13
CA VAL A 2 30.68 13.38 -10.55
C VAL A 2 31.47 13.21 -9.25
N ALA A 3 30.87 12.63 -8.21
CA ALA A 3 31.46 11.82 -7.10
C ALA A 3 30.33 11.57 -6.07
N ILE A 4 30.10 10.43 -5.40
CA ILE A 4 31.01 9.48 -4.74
C ILE A 4 30.33 8.11 -4.64
N MET A 5 30.98 7.04 -5.13
CA MET A 5 30.83 5.68 -4.62
C MET A 5 31.73 5.54 -3.39
N LYS A 6 31.20 5.08 -2.25
CA LYS A 6 31.99 4.47 -1.17
C LYS A 6 31.39 3.09 -0.86
N PRO A 7 32.17 2.00 -0.94
CA PRO A 7 31.76 0.70 -0.41
C PRO A 7 32.09 0.67 1.09
N ASP A 8 31.12 1.02 1.94
CA ASP A 8 31.28 1.00 3.40
C ASP A 8 31.25 -0.45 3.94
N PRO A 9 32.26 -0.93 4.69
CA PRO A 9 32.22 -2.24 5.35
C PRO A 9 30.98 -2.47 6.22
N THR A 10 30.40 -1.40 6.76
CA THR A 10 29.17 -1.42 7.57
C THR A 10 27.95 -1.82 6.73
N ALA A 11 27.93 -1.45 5.45
CA ALA A 11 26.88 -1.85 4.49
C ALA A 11 26.94 -3.33 4.13
N ARG A 12 28.11 -3.99 4.28
CA ARG A 12 28.25 -5.44 4.07
C ARG A 12 27.72 -6.25 5.26
N ALA A 13 27.94 -5.77 6.49
CA ALA A 13 27.36 -6.39 7.69
C ALA A 13 25.83 -6.29 7.70
N LEU A 14 25.29 -5.12 7.32
CA LEU A 14 23.84 -4.94 7.17
C LEU A 14 23.25 -5.82 6.05
N ASN A 15 23.95 -5.95 4.91
CA ASN A 15 23.54 -6.86 3.83
C ASN A 15 23.52 -8.33 4.27
N ALA A 16 24.45 -8.77 5.12
CA ALA A 16 24.48 -10.13 5.64
C ALA A 16 23.27 -10.40 6.55
N ILE A 17 22.93 -9.46 7.43
CA ILE A 17 21.75 -9.56 8.31
C ILE A 17 20.45 -9.56 7.49
N VAL A 18 20.35 -8.70 6.46
CA VAL A 18 19.21 -8.66 5.53
C VAL A 18 19.09 -9.97 4.74
N ARG A 19 20.20 -10.57 4.31
CA ARG A 19 20.23 -11.89 3.64
C ARG A 19 19.82 -13.02 4.57
N ASP A 20 20.27 -13.01 5.82
CA ASP A 20 19.88 -14.02 6.80
C ASP A 20 18.39 -13.94 7.14
N LEU A 21 17.82 -12.73 7.17
CA LEU A 21 16.39 -12.53 7.36
C LEU A 21 15.59 -12.97 6.12
N MET A 22 16.06 -12.67 4.90
CA MET A 22 15.48 -13.16 3.63
C MET A 22 15.57 -14.69 3.45
N ASN A 23 16.47 -15.38 4.15
CA ASN A 23 16.59 -16.84 4.12
C ASN A 23 15.56 -17.55 5.02
N THR A 24 14.70 -16.79 5.71
CA THR A 24 13.53 -17.34 6.42
C THR A 24 12.30 -17.25 5.50
N ARG A 25 11.37 -18.22 5.59
CA ARG A 25 10.17 -18.22 4.76
C ARG A 25 9.31 -16.97 4.99
N ASP A 26 9.24 -16.52 6.25
CA ASP A 26 8.49 -15.31 6.65
C ASP A 26 9.21 -14.02 6.24
N GLY A 27 10.55 -14.01 6.32
CA GLY A 27 11.36 -12.88 5.88
C GLY A 27 11.39 -12.73 4.36
N ALA A 28 11.38 -13.82 3.60
CA ALA A 28 11.28 -13.77 2.14
C ALA A 28 9.94 -13.15 1.68
N THR A 29 8.81 -13.50 2.32
CA THR A 29 7.50 -12.88 2.05
C THR A 29 7.48 -11.41 2.47
N TYR A 30 8.01 -11.10 3.65
CA TYR A 30 8.18 -9.72 4.15
C TYR A 30 9.05 -8.86 3.21
N PHE A 31 10.15 -9.41 2.70
CA PHE A 31 11.03 -8.73 1.75
C PHE A 31 10.49 -8.69 0.32
N ALA A 32 9.73 -9.70 -0.11
CA ALA A 32 9.06 -9.68 -1.41
C ALA A 32 8.07 -8.52 -1.51
N GLY A 33 7.40 -8.15 -0.41
CA GLY A 33 6.63 -6.89 -0.32
C GLY A 33 7.50 -5.64 -0.18
N ARG A 34 8.61 -5.71 0.57
CA ARG A 34 9.53 -4.58 0.83
C ARG A 34 10.34 -4.11 -0.38
N VAL A 35 10.58 -4.98 -1.37
CA VAL A 35 11.45 -4.69 -2.53
C VAL A 35 10.71 -3.95 -3.66
N TRP A 36 9.38 -3.89 -3.64
CA TRP A 36 8.58 -3.19 -4.67
C TRP A 36 8.34 -1.73 -4.28
N GLY A 37 9.31 -0.88 -4.61
CA GLY A 37 9.28 0.57 -4.37
C GLY A 37 10.67 1.18 -4.39
N VAL A 38 11.43 0.89 -5.45
CA VAL A 38 12.86 1.19 -5.55
C VAL A 38 13.09 2.71 -5.54
N HIS A 39 13.42 3.23 -4.34
CA HIS A 39 13.99 4.56 -4.01
C HIS A 39 13.08 5.76 -3.69
N THR A 40 11.75 5.65 -3.67
CA THR A 40 10.90 6.76 -3.22
C THR A 40 9.98 6.31 -2.10
N HIS A 41 10.20 6.85 -0.91
CA HIS A 41 9.35 6.69 0.25
C HIS A 41 8.88 8.08 0.66
N TYR A 42 7.56 8.26 0.76
CA TYR A 42 7.00 9.44 1.39
C TYR A 42 6.80 9.19 2.88
N ASP A 43 7.33 10.08 3.73
CA ASP A 43 6.93 10.10 5.13
C ASP A 43 5.53 10.70 5.23
N LEU A 44 4.51 9.82 5.18
CA LEU A 44 3.10 10.20 5.24
C LEU A 44 2.53 10.13 6.67
N GLY A 45 3.34 9.68 7.64
CA GLY A 45 2.85 9.24 8.94
C GLY A 45 2.02 7.95 8.83
N GLY A 46 2.08 7.09 9.85
CA GLY A 46 1.32 5.84 9.91
C GLY A 46 2.13 4.68 10.47
N ASP A 47 1.43 3.74 11.09
CA ASP A 47 2.08 2.63 11.82
C ASP A 47 2.46 1.45 10.90
N HIS A 48 1.92 1.42 9.68
CA HIS A 48 2.08 0.28 8.78
C HIS A 48 3.31 0.41 7.86
N PRO A 49 4.19 -0.61 7.77
CA PRO A 49 5.45 -0.53 7.01
C PRO A 49 5.34 -0.24 5.50
N LEU A 50 4.17 -0.48 4.90
CA LEU A 50 3.89 -0.18 3.48
C LEU A 50 3.42 1.26 3.23
N VAL A 51 3.04 2.01 4.27
CA VAL A 51 2.64 3.42 4.10
C VAL A 51 3.81 4.21 3.54
N GLY A 52 3.53 5.07 2.56
CA GLY A 52 4.54 5.86 1.88
C GLY A 52 5.30 5.13 0.77
N HIS A 53 5.03 3.83 0.54
CA HIS A 53 5.58 3.05 -0.56
C HIS A 53 4.60 2.92 -1.72
N SER A 54 5.13 2.63 -2.92
CA SER A 54 4.29 2.29 -4.07
C SER A 54 3.56 0.97 -3.83
N VAL A 55 2.31 0.88 -4.27
CA VAL A 55 1.51 -0.33 -4.13
C VAL A 55 2.14 -1.48 -4.92
N PRO A 56 2.29 -2.67 -4.33
CA PRO A 56 2.63 -3.87 -5.10
C PRO A 56 1.60 -4.11 -6.20
N ASN A 57 2.06 -4.60 -7.36
CA ASN A 57 1.15 -4.92 -8.46
C ASN A 57 0.44 -6.26 -8.20
N PHE A 58 -0.42 -6.31 -7.17
CA PHE A 58 -1.18 -7.50 -6.81
C PHE A 58 -2.00 -8.01 -7.98
N GLU A 59 -2.05 -9.32 -8.13
CA GLU A 59 -2.90 -10.00 -9.11
C GLU A 59 -4.03 -10.68 -8.35
N LEU A 60 -5.26 -10.23 -8.60
CA LEU A 60 -6.47 -10.81 -8.02
C LEU A 60 -6.69 -12.23 -8.56
N GLU A 61 -7.50 -13.03 -7.86
CA GLU A 61 -7.82 -14.40 -8.29
C GLU A 61 -8.43 -14.47 -9.70
N ASP A 62 -9.13 -13.41 -10.13
CA ASP A 62 -9.72 -13.30 -11.47
C ASP A 62 -8.71 -12.89 -12.56
N GLY A 63 -7.44 -12.67 -12.19
CA GLY A 63 -6.35 -12.28 -13.08
C GLY A 63 -6.17 -10.77 -13.24
N THR A 64 -7.05 -9.94 -12.66
CA THR A 64 -6.94 -8.48 -12.71
C THR A 64 -5.71 -8.01 -11.94
N LYS A 65 -4.93 -7.09 -12.51
CA LYS A 65 -3.78 -6.51 -11.83
C LYS A 65 -4.07 -5.09 -11.34
N ILE A 66 -3.59 -4.77 -10.15
CA ILE A 66 -3.80 -3.45 -9.54
C ILE A 66 -3.33 -2.31 -10.45
N GLY A 67 -2.19 -2.45 -11.10
CA GLY A 67 -1.67 -1.43 -12.03
C GLY A 67 -2.60 -1.14 -13.21
N GLU A 68 -3.41 -2.10 -13.66
CA GLU A 68 -4.39 -1.92 -14.73
C GLU A 68 -5.58 -1.07 -14.28
N LEU A 69 -5.91 -1.13 -12.99
CA LEU A 69 -7.02 -0.40 -12.37
C LEU A 69 -6.69 1.07 -12.07
N MET A 70 -5.42 1.46 -12.19
CA MET A 70 -4.92 2.80 -11.86
C MET A 70 -4.73 3.72 -13.09
N HIS A 71 -5.07 3.25 -14.29
CA HIS A 71 -4.89 4.04 -15.52
C HIS A 71 -5.82 5.27 -15.62
N ASP A 72 -6.91 5.29 -14.86
CA ASP A 72 -7.85 6.41 -14.77
C ASP A 72 -7.34 7.54 -13.85
N GLY A 73 -6.22 7.34 -13.16
CA GLY A 73 -5.65 8.31 -12.22
C GLY A 73 -6.53 8.52 -10.98
N GLN A 74 -7.45 7.61 -10.68
CA GLN A 74 -8.24 7.66 -9.45
C GLN A 74 -7.49 6.95 -8.32
N GLY A 75 -7.65 7.47 -7.09
CA GLY A 75 -7.19 6.73 -5.92
C GLY A 75 -8.17 5.60 -5.57
N MET A 76 -7.70 4.67 -4.76
CA MET A 76 -8.37 3.38 -4.58
C MET A 76 -8.31 2.89 -3.14
N LEU A 77 -9.40 2.31 -2.66
CA LEU A 77 -9.43 1.48 -1.47
C LEU A 77 -9.46 0.01 -1.92
N LEU A 78 -8.35 -0.69 -1.67
CA LEU A 78 -8.18 -2.12 -1.93
C LEU A 78 -8.51 -2.91 -0.66
N ASP A 79 -9.36 -3.94 -0.80
CA ASP A 79 -9.90 -4.73 0.30
C ASP A 79 -9.96 -6.22 -0.06
N PHE A 80 -8.99 -7.00 0.42
CA PHE A 80 -8.90 -8.43 0.13
C PHE A 80 -9.96 -9.24 0.88
N ASP A 81 -10.41 -8.75 2.05
CA ASP A 81 -11.35 -9.43 2.93
C ASP A 81 -12.84 -9.11 2.65
N ARG A 82 -13.12 -8.21 1.70
CA ARG A 82 -14.49 -7.74 1.35
C ARG A 82 -15.23 -7.18 2.56
N ASN A 83 -14.54 -6.38 3.35
CA ASN A 83 -15.08 -5.73 4.53
C ASN A 83 -16.19 -4.73 4.18
N ALA A 84 -17.38 -4.95 4.75
CA ALA A 84 -18.54 -4.09 4.52
C ALA A 84 -18.34 -2.64 4.97
N SER A 85 -17.60 -2.39 6.06
CA SER A 85 -17.36 -1.03 6.54
C SER A 85 -16.43 -0.26 5.61
N LEU A 86 -15.43 -0.92 5.01
CA LEU A 86 -14.57 -0.32 3.99
C LEU A 86 -15.35 0.03 2.72
N LYS A 87 -16.23 -0.87 2.28
CA LYS A 87 -17.12 -0.60 1.14
C LYS A 87 -18.03 0.61 1.38
N SER A 88 -18.63 0.70 2.58
CA SER A 88 -19.45 1.85 2.99
C SER A 88 -18.63 3.13 3.04
N LEU A 89 -17.43 3.09 3.63
CA LEU A 89 -16.54 4.24 3.70
C LEU A 89 -16.20 4.77 2.30
N ALA A 90 -15.78 3.90 1.38
CA ALA A 90 -15.42 4.32 0.03
C ALA A 90 -16.58 5.02 -0.70
N SER A 91 -17.83 4.63 -0.43
CA SER A 91 -19.01 5.28 -1.01
C SER A 91 -19.24 6.73 -0.55
N GLU A 92 -18.61 7.16 0.55
CA GLU A 92 -18.64 8.56 1.00
C GLU A 92 -17.72 9.48 0.17
N TYR A 93 -16.83 8.92 -0.64
CA TYR A 93 -15.80 9.64 -1.39
C TYR A 93 -15.98 9.42 -2.90
N GLY A 94 -16.46 10.43 -3.62
CA GLY A 94 -16.77 10.30 -5.06
C GLY A 94 -15.54 10.06 -5.96
N GLU A 95 -14.34 10.43 -5.50
CA GLU A 95 -13.09 10.28 -6.25
C GLU A 95 -12.32 8.99 -5.89
N MET A 96 -12.86 8.17 -4.98
CA MET A 96 -12.23 6.93 -4.50
C MET A 96 -12.88 5.70 -5.13
N LYS A 97 -12.06 4.87 -5.78
CA LYS A 97 -12.48 3.58 -6.33
C LYS A 97 -12.42 2.51 -5.24
N TYR A 98 -13.48 1.73 -5.07
CA TYR A 98 -13.45 0.55 -4.20
C TYR A 98 -13.17 -0.70 -5.02
N VAL A 99 -12.14 -1.46 -4.64
CA VAL A 99 -11.76 -2.72 -5.27
C VAL A 99 -11.64 -3.80 -4.21
N SER A 100 -12.27 -4.94 -4.46
CA SER A 100 -12.29 -6.02 -3.48
C SER A 100 -12.18 -7.39 -4.14
N GLY A 101 -11.54 -8.33 -3.46
CA GLY A 101 -11.33 -9.70 -3.92
C GLY A 101 -9.96 -10.21 -3.49
N ALA A 102 -9.85 -11.51 -3.21
CA ALA A 102 -8.59 -12.11 -2.79
C ALA A 102 -7.50 -11.96 -3.87
N ALA A 103 -6.25 -11.80 -3.45
CA ALA A 103 -5.11 -11.84 -4.35
C ALA A 103 -4.45 -13.21 -4.35
N LYS A 104 -3.73 -13.53 -5.44
CA LYS A 104 -2.91 -14.75 -5.51
C LYS A 104 -1.82 -14.78 -4.43
N GLU A 105 -1.35 -13.60 -4.03
CA GLU A 105 -0.42 -13.38 -2.93
C GLU A 105 -0.70 -12.00 -2.34
N GLU A 106 -1.14 -11.97 -1.08
CA GLU A 106 -1.58 -10.75 -0.37
C GLU A 106 -0.46 -10.15 0.48
N LEU A 107 0.64 -10.89 0.69
CA LEU A 107 1.80 -10.46 1.47
C LEU A 107 1.47 -10.07 2.92
N GLY A 108 0.41 -10.66 3.48
CA GLY A 108 -0.10 -10.37 4.82
C GLY A 108 -0.96 -9.11 4.93
N LEU A 109 -1.14 -8.37 3.84
CA LEU A 109 -2.00 -7.19 3.78
C LEU A 109 -3.47 -7.63 3.74
N SER A 110 -4.35 -6.94 4.45
CA SER A 110 -5.81 -7.12 4.42
C SER A 110 -6.49 -6.02 3.59
N ALA A 111 -6.08 -4.76 3.81
CA ALA A 111 -6.60 -3.62 3.05
C ALA A 111 -5.57 -2.49 2.94
N ALA A 112 -5.70 -1.67 1.90
CA ALA A 112 -4.90 -0.48 1.71
C ALA A 112 -5.65 0.66 1.02
N LEU A 113 -5.39 1.88 1.46
CA LEU A 113 -5.77 3.11 0.78
C LEU A 113 -4.60 3.56 -0.10
N ILE A 114 -4.86 3.68 -1.39
CA ILE A 114 -3.86 3.96 -2.42
C ILE A 114 -4.23 5.30 -3.06
N ARG A 115 -3.26 6.20 -3.12
CA ARG A 115 -3.40 7.52 -3.75
C ARG A 115 -3.41 7.40 -5.28
N PRO A 116 -3.92 8.42 -6.00
CA PRO A 116 -3.85 8.50 -7.46
C PRO A 116 -2.47 8.25 -8.09
N ASP A 117 -1.39 8.54 -7.36
CA ASP A 117 -0.01 8.37 -7.81
C ASP A 117 0.56 6.96 -7.52
N GLY A 118 -0.25 6.03 -7.01
CA GLY A 118 0.17 4.66 -6.74
C GLY A 118 0.82 4.46 -5.38
N PHE A 119 0.84 5.46 -4.50
CA PHE A 119 1.41 5.33 -3.15
C PHE A 119 0.36 4.98 -2.10
N ILE A 120 0.74 4.08 -1.19
CA ILE A 120 -0.10 3.67 -0.07
C ILE A 120 -0.13 4.78 0.97
N ALA A 121 -1.32 5.31 1.26
CA ALA A 121 -1.58 6.31 2.29
C ALA A 121 -2.01 5.70 3.64
N TRP A 122 -2.53 4.48 3.61
CA TRP A 122 -2.93 3.72 4.80
C TRP A 122 -2.96 2.23 4.46
N ALA A 123 -2.66 1.37 5.42
CA ALA A 123 -2.70 -0.09 5.24
C ALA A 123 -2.93 -0.82 6.57
N CYS A 124 -3.49 -2.03 6.50
CA CYS A 124 -3.62 -2.93 7.64
C CYS A 124 -3.42 -4.40 7.24
N ASP A 125 -2.86 -5.20 8.15
CA ASP A 125 -2.66 -6.65 7.99
C ASP A 125 -3.84 -7.49 8.51
N SER A 126 -4.82 -6.84 9.14
CA SER A 126 -5.96 -7.51 9.77
C SER A 126 -7.15 -6.56 9.84
N LYS A 127 -8.01 -6.68 10.86
CA LYS A 127 -9.22 -5.88 10.98
C LYS A 127 -8.91 -4.37 10.86
N PRO A 128 -9.52 -3.66 9.90
CA PRO A 128 -9.37 -2.21 9.77
C PRO A 128 -9.78 -1.48 11.04
N ASP A 129 -8.94 -0.54 11.48
CA ASP A 129 -9.36 0.50 12.43
C ASP A 129 -10.07 1.62 11.66
N GLU A 130 -11.41 1.66 11.81
CA GLU A 130 -12.31 2.60 11.15
C GLU A 130 -11.92 4.07 11.37
N GLN A 131 -11.38 4.41 12.55
CA GLN A 131 -10.94 5.76 12.84
C GLN A 131 -9.71 6.12 11.99
N SER A 132 -8.72 5.22 11.96
CA SER A 132 -7.47 5.45 11.23
C SER A 132 -7.68 5.57 9.71
N ILE A 133 -8.50 4.69 9.12
CA ILE A 133 -8.81 4.77 7.68
C ILE A 133 -9.69 5.99 7.37
N GLY A 134 -10.63 6.36 8.23
CA GLY A 134 -11.46 7.55 8.05
C GLY A 134 -10.64 8.85 8.08
N GLN A 135 -9.62 8.91 8.94
CA GLN A 135 -8.65 10.02 8.97
C GLN A 135 -7.83 10.07 7.69
N ALA A 136 -7.28 8.94 7.25
CA ALA A 136 -6.50 8.88 6.01
C ALA A 136 -7.34 9.23 4.78
N ALA A 137 -8.56 8.70 4.66
CA ALA A 137 -9.48 9.01 3.57
C ALA A 137 -9.82 10.51 3.54
N THR A 138 -10.11 11.11 4.69
CA THR A 138 -10.36 12.56 4.79
C THR A 138 -9.15 13.40 4.42
N GLN A 139 -7.95 13.00 4.87
CA GLN A 139 -6.70 13.70 4.58
C GLN A 139 -6.36 13.71 3.09
N TRP A 140 -6.57 12.59 2.40
CA TRP A 140 -6.07 12.40 1.03
C TRP A 140 -7.09 12.62 -0.07
N PHE A 141 -8.38 12.42 0.22
CA PHE A 141 -9.46 12.53 -0.77
C PHE A 141 -10.43 13.67 -0.47
N GLY A 142 -10.42 14.20 0.76
CA GLY A 142 -11.40 15.18 1.22
C GLY A 142 -12.81 14.57 1.29
N ARG A 143 -13.65 15.01 2.23
CA ARG A 143 -15.06 14.60 2.21
C ARG A 143 -15.77 15.32 1.07
N SER A 144 -16.34 14.58 0.13
CA SER A 144 -17.34 15.14 -0.77
C SER A 144 -18.52 15.60 0.08
N GLY A 145 -18.60 16.89 0.40
CA GLY A 145 -19.82 17.47 0.97
C GLY A 145 -20.98 17.24 0.00
N PRO A 146 -22.23 17.14 0.47
CA PRO A 146 -23.38 17.03 -0.43
C PRO A 146 -23.31 18.19 -1.43
N VAL A 147 -23.34 17.87 -2.74
CA VAL A 147 -23.46 18.88 -3.80
C VAL A 147 -24.77 19.62 -3.52
N PRO A 148 -24.75 20.94 -3.23
CA PRO A 148 -25.98 21.68 -3.05
C PRO A 148 -26.74 21.67 -4.39
N MET A 149 -27.97 21.15 -4.35
CA MET A 149 -28.95 21.20 -5.45
C MET A 149 -29.39 22.62 -5.75
#